data_AF-A0A258JLH9-F1
#
_entry.id   AF-A0A258JLH9-F1
#
_cell.length_a   1.000
_cell.length_b   1.000
_cell.length_c   1.000
_cell.angle_alpha   90.00
_cell.angle_beta   90.00
_cell.angle_gamma   90.00
#
_symmetry.space_group_name_H-M   'P 1'
#
loop_
_entity.id
_entity.type
_entity.pdbx_description
1 polymer ?
#
loop_
_entity_poly.entity_id
_entity_poly.type
_entity_poly.pdbx_seq_one_letter_code
_entity_poly.pdbx_strand_id
1 'polypeptide(L)'
;MKKHFLKSAKIALILVYLVIFAGAFVRLTGSGMGCPDWPKCFGYYIPPTEEKELLFTAGKEYNKGQVIIKDESLLVAKSSFTSKTTFDASNWEKYTKHDYAVFNPLHTWVEYINRLCGALAG
;
A
#
# COMPACT_ATOMS: atom_id res chain seq x y z
N MET A 1 -31.53 29.24 -0.58
CA MET A 1 -30.76 28.43 -1.56
C MET A 1 -29.42 29.04 -1.98
N LYS A 2 -29.34 30.29 -2.49
CA LYS A 2 -28.06 30.91 -2.95
C LYS A 2 -26.88 30.90 -1.95
N LYS A 3 -27.11 31.20 -0.66
CA LYS A 3 -26.04 31.20 0.37
C LYS A 3 -25.47 29.82 0.66
N HIS A 4 -26.27 28.75 0.54
CA HIS A 4 -25.80 27.38 0.75
C HIS A 4 -25.00 26.89 -0.45
N PHE A 5 -25.43 27.23 -1.66
CA PHE A 5 -24.69 26.92 -2.88
C PHE A 5 -23.28 27.53 -2.87
N LEU A 6 -23.15 28.82 -2.52
CA LEU A 6 -21.84 29.48 -2.44
C LEU A 6 -20.94 28.88 -1.34
N LYS A 7 -21.51 28.41 -0.23
CA LYS A 7 -20.74 27.72 0.83
C LYS A 7 -20.24 26.36 0.33
N SER A 8 -21.11 25.55 -0.28
CA SER A 8 -20.73 24.25 -0.84
C SER A 8 -19.69 24.39 -1.96
N ALA A 9 -19.83 25.38 -2.85
CA ALA A 9 -18.86 25.65 -3.90
C ALA A 9 -17.48 26.04 -3.35
N LYS A 10 -17.42 26.85 -2.28
CA LYS A 10 -16.16 27.20 -1.60
C LYS A 10 -15.52 25.97 -0.95
N ILE A 11 -16.31 25.13 -0.29
CA ILE A 11 -15.82 23.89 0.32
C ILE A 11 -15.26 22.95 -0.76
N ALA A 12 -16.00 22.75 -1.85
CA ALA A 12 -15.55 21.93 -2.97
C ALA A 12 -14.24 22.46 -3.58
N LEU A 13 -14.13 23.78 -3.78
CA LEU A 13 -12.90 24.40 -4.28
C LEU A 13 -11.70 24.12 -3.37
N ILE A 14 -11.87 24.28 -2.05
CA ILE A 14 -10.82 23.99 -1.07
C ILE A 14 -10.43 22.50 -1.12
N LEU A 15 -11.41 21.59 -1.16
CA LEU A 15 -11.16 20.15 -1.24
C LEU A 15 -10.38 19.76 -2.49
N VAL A 16 -10.73 20.32 -3.66
CA VAL A 16 -10.01 20.08 -4.92
C VAL A 16 -8.55 20.53 -4.81
N TYR A 17 -8.28 21.71 -4.24
CA TYR A 17 -6.91 22.16 -4.02
C TYR A 17 -6.12 21.25 -3.08
N LEU A 18 -6.76 20.74 -2.01
CA LEU A 18 -6.11 19.80 -1.09
C LEU A 18 -5.76 18.48 -1.77
N VAL A 19 -6.64 17.92 -2.61
CA VAL A 19 -6.38 16.69 -3.37
C VAL A 19 -5.23 16.89 -4.37
N ILE A 20 -5.22 18.01 -5.10
CA ILE A 20 -4.13 18.35 -6.02
C ILE A 20 -2.80 18.45 -5.26
N PHE A 21 -2.79 19.13 -4.11
CA PHE A 21 -1.60 19.26 -3.28
C PHE A 21 -1.11 17.91 -2.75
N ALA A 22 -2.02 17.06 -2.25
CA ALA A 22 -1.66 15.72 -1.77
C ALA A 22 -1.02 14.86 -2.87
N GLY A 23 -1.61 14.86 -4.07
CA GLY A 23 -1.03 14.16 -5.23
C GLY A 23 0.34 14.72 -5.65
N ALA A 24 0.50 16.04 -5.63
CA ALA A 24 1.80 16.68 -5.90
C ALA A 24 2.84 16.32 -4.84
N PHE A 25 2.47 16.31 -3.56
CA PHE A 25 3.34 15.93 -2.45
C PHE A 25 3.87 14.50 -2.61
N VAL A 26 2.99 13.53 -2.88
CA VAL A 26 3.37 12.12 -3.13
C VAL A 26 4.38 12.00 -4.27
N ARG A 27 4.20 12.79 -5.34
CA ARG A 27 5.12 12.79 -6.48
C ARG A 27 6.47 13.42 -6.15
N LEU A 28 6.48 14.52 -5.41
CA LEU A 28 7.71 15.22 -5.01
C LEU A 28 8.53 14.42 -3.99
N THR A 29 7.89 13.71 -3.06
CA THR A 29 8.58 12.83 -2.11
C THR A 29 9.01 11.50 -2.73
N GLY A 30 8.62 11.20 -3.97
CA GLY A 30 8.84 9.88 -4.57
C GLY A 30 8.06 8.76 -3.87
N SER A 31 7.02 9.09 -3.10
CA SER A 31 6.18 8.13 -2.38
C SER A 31 5.23 7.37 -3.29
N GLY A 32 5.03 7.77 -4.54
CA GLY A 32 4.08 7.14 -5.47
C GLY A 32 4.40 5.69 -5.89
N MET A 33 5.44 5.10 -5.30
CA MET A 33 5.84 3.71 -5.45
C MET A 33 5.89 2.98 -4.09
N GLY A 34 5.49 3.62 -3.00
CA GLY A 34 5.53 3.05 -1.66
C GLY A 34 4.54 1.89 -1.45
N CYS A 35 3.47 1.81 -2.24
CA CYS A 35 2.46 0.77 -2.15
C CYS A 35 2.20 0.11 -3.52
N PRO A 36 2.59 -1.17 -3.70
CA PRO A 36 2.55 -1.81 -5.02
C PRO A 36 1.14 -2.21 -5.47
N ASP A 37 0.16 -2.23 -4.58
CA ASP A 37 -1.22 -2.64 -4.86
C ASP A 37 -2.21 -1.73 -4.12
N TRP A 38 -3.46 -1.73 -4.58
CA TRP A 38 -4.60 -1.11 -3.92
C TRP A 38 -5.85 -1.95 -4.19
N PRO A 39 -6.79 -2.16 -3.25
CA PRO A 39 -6.93 -1.56 -1.92
C PRO A 39 -6.08 -2.21 -0.81
N LYS A 40 -5.41 -3.32 -1.10
CA LYS A 40 -4.44 -3.93 -0.18
C LYS A 40 -3.03 -3.49 -0.54
N CYS A 41 -2.23 -3.17 0.46
CA CYS A 41 -0.81 -2.90 0.31
C CYS A 41 0.01 -4.12 0.73
N PHE A 42 0.83 -4.68 -0.16
CA PHE A 42 1.56 -5.93 0.10
C PHE A 42 0.64 -7.11 0.51
N GLY A 43 -0.63 -7.09 0.06
CA GLY A 43 -1.65 -8.07 0.46
C GLY A 43 -2.28 -7.83 1.84
N TYR A 44 -1.92 -6.74 2.54
CA TYR A 44 -2.50 -6.32 3.82
C TYR A 44 -3.48 -5.15 3.62
N TYR A 45 -4.60 -5.14 4.35
CA TYR A 45 -5.51 -3.96 4.38
C TYR A 45 -4.98 -2.82 5.23
N ILE A 46 -4.15 -3.14 6.23
CA ILE A 46 -3.41 -2.16 7.02
C ILE A 46 -1.96 -2.32 6.57
N PRO A 47 -1.36 -1.30 5.94
CA PRO A 47 0.01 -1.42 5.48
C PRO A 47 0.96 -1.74 6.65
N PRO A 48 2.01 -2.54 6.40
CA PRO A 48 3.03 -2.82 7.40
C PRO A 48 3.69 -1.52 7.90
N THR A 49 4.11 -1.52 9.15
CA THR A 49 4.80 -0.38 9.77
C THR A 49 6.31 -0.59 9.86
N GLU A 50 6.75 -1.85 9.79
CA GLU A 50 8.14 -2.24 9.89
C GLU A 50 8.51 -3.27 8.82
N GLU A 51 9.75 -3.20 8.34
CA GLU A 51 10.26 -4.12 7.30
C GLU A 51 10.19 -5.58 7.73
N LYS A 52 10.41 -5.86 9.02
CA LYS A 52 10.34 -7.20 9.60
C LYS A 52 9.00 -7.89 9.39
N GLU A 53 7.91 -7.14 9.18
CA GLU A 53 6.60 -7.71 8.93
C GLU A 53 6.48 -8.34 7.53
N LEU A 54 7.26 -7.81 6.58
CA LEU A 54 7.40 -8.29 5.21
C LEU A 54 8.51 -9.34 5.07
N LEU A 55 9.30 -9.60 6.11
CA LEU A 55 10.23 -10.72 6.09
C LEU A 55 9.51 -12.04 6.36
N PHE A 56 10.12 -13.13 5.93
CA PHE A 56 9.62 -14.47 6.26
C PHE A 56 9.80 -14.74 7.76
N THR A 57 8.70 -15.06 8.44
CA THR A 57 8.70 -15.43 9.86
C THR A 57 8.10 -16.82 10.02
N ALA A 58 8.86 -17.74 10.60
CA ALA A 58 8.41 -19.10 10.87
C ALA A 58 7.22 -19.13 11.85
N GLY A 59 6.26 -20.02 11.60
CA GLY A 59 5.05 -20.17 12.44
C GLY A 59 4.00 -19.06 12.26
N LYS A 60 4.27 -18.05 11.43
CA LYS A 60 3.28 -17.03 11.05
C LYS A 60 2.28 -17.59 10.04
N GLU A 61 1.02 -17.24 10.22
CA GLU A 61 -0.03 -17.49 9.23
C GLU A 61 0.04 -16.45 8.12
N TYR A 62 0.13 -16.93 6.87
CA TYR A 62 0.12 -16.10 5.68
C TYR A 62 -1.20 -16.30 4.94
N ASN A 63 -1.85 -15.21 4.58
CA ASN A 63 -3.04 -15.22 3.74
C ASN A 63 -2.68 -15.17 2.25
N LYS A 64 -3.52 -15.79 1.41
CA LYS A 64 -3.37 -15.69 -0.05
C LYS A 64 -3.20 -14.23 -0.50
N GLY A 65 -2.17 -13.98 -1.29
CA GLY A 65 -1.84 -12.64 -1.82
C GLY A 65 -0.97 -11.77 -0.91
N GLN A 66 -0.58 -12.23 0.28
CA GLN A 66 0.41 -11.52 1.11
C GLN A 66 1.79 -11.60 0.49
N VAL A 67 2.49 -10.48 0.53
CA VAL A 67 3.82 -10.32 -0.07
C VAL A 67 4.87 -10.35 1.02
N ILE A 68 5.99 -11.02 0.73
CA ILE A 68 7.21 -10.96 1.53
C ILE A 68 8.39 -10.50 0.67
N ILE A 69 9.42 -9.98 1.33
CA ILE A 69 10.70 -9.64 0.73
C ILE A 69 11.68 -10.77 1.06
N LYS A 70 12.31 -11.35 0.04
CA LYS A 70 13.39 -12.33 0.19
C LYS A 70 14.40 -12.19 -0.94
N ASP A 71 15.68 -12.15 -0.59
CA ASP A 71 16.81 -12.03 -1.53
C ASP A 71 16.60 -10.89 -2.55
N GLU A 72 16.24 -9.70 -2.07
CA GLU A 72 15.96 -8.51 -2.91
C GLU A 72 14.81 -8.69 -3.92
N SER A 73 13.96 -9.71 -3.73
CA SER A 73 12.80 -9.97 -4.57
C SER A 73 11.51 -10.02 -3.76
N LEU A 74 10.41 -9.62 -4.39
CA LEU A 74 9.07 -9.72 -3.82
C LEU A 74 8.47 -11.09 -4.17
N LEU A 75 8.00 -11.81 -3.16
CA LEU A 75 7.31 -13.08 -3.30
C LEU A 75 5.90 -12.95 -2.75
N VAL A 76 4.92 -13.55 -3.41
CA VAL A 76 3.52 -13.52 -2.99
C VAL A 76 3.02 -14.92 -2.65
N ALA A 77 2.22 -15.03 -1.59
CA ALA A 77 1.63 -16.28 -1.13
C ALA A 77 0.55 -16.78 -2.10
N LYS A 78 0.73 -17.98 -2.66
CA LYS A 78 -0.21 -18.61 -3.62
C LYS A 78 -1.56 -18.96 -2.98
N SER A 79 -1.53 -19.35 -1.70
CA SER A 79 -2.69 -19.77 -0.90
C SER A 79 -2.54 -19.28 0.54
N SER A 80 -3.58 -19.46 1.35
CA SER A 80 -3.46 -19.24 2.81
C SER A 80 -2.83 -20.47 3.45
N PHE A 81 -1.77 -20.29 4.24
CA PHE A 81 -1.05 -21.37 4.92
C PHE A 81 -0.31 -20.87 6.17
N THR A 82 0.00 -21.78 7.08
CA THR A 82 0.91 -21.51 8.21
C THR A 82 2.32 -21.87 7.81
N SER A 83 3.25 -20.92 7.94
CA SER A 83 4.65 -21.13 7.62
C SER A 83 5.29 -22.16 8.54
N LYS A 84 6.11 -23.05 7.96
CA LYS A 84 6.94 -24.00 8.72
C LYS A 84 8.17 -23.29 9.30
N THR A 85 8.99 -24.02 10.05
CA THR A 85 10.28 -23.54 10.56
C THR A 85 11.27 -23.18 9.45
N THR A 86 11.15 -23.84 8.29
CA THR A 86 11.97 -23.60 7.10
C THR A 86 11.15 -23.01 5.97
N PHE A 87 11.79 -22.15 5.18
CA PHE A 87 11.20 -21.53 4.01
C PHE A 87 10.93 -22.58 2.92
N ASP A 88 9.66 -22.66 2.48
CA ASP A 88 9.22 -23.59 1.45
C ASP A 88 8.76 -22.80 0.22
N ALA A 89 9.60 -22.77 -0.82
CA ALA A 89 9.37 -22.03 -2.06
C ALA A 89 8.10 -22.46 -2.81
N SER A 90 7.56 -23.65 -2.57
CA SER A 90 6.37 -24.14 -3.26
C SER A 90 5.13 -23.28 -2.97
N ASN A 91 5.05 -22.68 -1.78
CA ASN A 91 3.93 -21.83 -1.34
C ASN A 91 3.99 -20.40 -1.91
N TRP A 92 5.09 -20.04 -2.56
CA TRP A 92 5.37 -18.69 -3.02
C TRP A 92 5.51 -18.63 -4.54
N GLU A 93 5.10 -17.51 -5.12
CA GLU A 93 5.36 -17.15 -6.51
C GLU A 93 6.03 -15.77 -6.57
N LYS A 94 6.76 -15.51 -7.65
CA LYS A 94 7.40 -14.21 -7.84
C LYS A 94 6.32 -13.15 -8.07
N TYR A 95 6.37 -12.07 -7.32
CA TYR A 95 5.51 -10.92 -7.54
C TYR A 95 6.08 -10.10 -8.70
N THR A 96 5.38 -10.07 -9.84
CA THR A 96 5.86 -9.48 -11.10
C THR A 96 5.31 -8.09 -11.41
N LYS A 97 4.41 -7.57 -10.56
CA LYS A 97 3.82 -6.24 -10.80
C LYS A 97 4.80 -5.10 -10.46
N HIS A 98 5.75 -5.34 -9.56
CA HIS A 98 6.76 -4.38 -9.13
C HIS A 98 8.09 -5.08 -8.86
N ASP A 99 9.19 -4.43 -9.23
CA ASP A 99 10.52 -5.04 -9.26
C ASP A 99 11.46 -4.55 -8.15
N TYR A 100 11.05 -3.57 -7.35
CA TYR A 100 11.86 -3.05 -6.24
C TYR A 100 11.44 -3.69 -4.91
N ALA A 101 12.41 -4.26 -4.19
CA ALA A 101 12.20 -4.87 -2.88
C ALA A 101 12.53 -3.95 -1.70
N VAL A 102 12.71 -2.64 -1.96
CA VAL A 102 13.02 -1.66 -0.91
C VAL A 102 11.73 -1.21 -0.23
N PHE A 103 11.55 -1.60 1.02
CA PHE A 103 10.42 -1.17 1.82
C PHE A 103 10.74 0.11 2.59
N ASN A 104 9.82 1.07 2.57
CA ASN A 104 9.90 2.26 3.42
C ASN A 104 8.50 2.59 3.99
N PRO A 105 8.30 2.49 5.31
CA PRO A 105 7.00 2.72 5.94
C PRO A 105 6.40 4.07 5.61
N LEU A 106 7.21 5.14 5.61
CA LEU A 106 6.72 6.50 5.36
C LEU A 106 6.18 6.64 3.94
N HIS A 107 6.92 6.14 2.94
CA HIS A 107 6.47 6.19 1.56
C HIS A 107 5.21 5.35 1.35
N THR A 108 5.17 4.15 1.94
CA THR A 108 4.01 3.25 1.89
C THR A 108 2.76 3.90 2.45
N TRP A 109 2.83 4.49 3.66
CA TRP A 109 1.69 5.11 4.31
C TRP A 109 1.24 6.40 3.62
N VAL A 110 2.17 7.24 3.17
CA VAL A 110 1.86 8.45 2.41
C VAL A 110 1.08 8.12 1.14
N GLU A 111 1.49 7.08 0.40
CA GLU A 111 0.77 6.66 -0.79
C GLU A 111 -0.59 6.02 -0.47
N TYR A 112 -0.63 5.14 0.53
CA TYR A 112 -1.86 4.45 0.93
C TYR A 112 -2.95 5.44 1.34
N ILE A 113 -2.61 6.43 2.17
CA ILE A 113 -3.56 7.48 2.59
C ILE A 113 -3.99 8.32 1.39
N ASN A 114 -3.08 8.69 0.50
CA ASN A 114 -3.44 9.45 -0.69
C ASN A 114 -4.43 8.69 -1.58
N ARG A 115 -4.19 7.38 -1.82
CA ARG A 115 -5.11 6.52 -2.58
C ARG A 115 -6.46 6.35 -1.86
N LEU A 116 -6.46 6.25 -0.51
CA LEU A 116 -7.68 6.18 0.30
C LEU A 116 -8.53 7.45 0.17
N CYS A 117 -7.90 8.61 0.35
CA CYS A 117 -8.57 9.90 0.22
C CYS A 117 -9.13 10.10 -1.20
N GLY A 118 -8.38 9.68 -2.23
CA GLY A 118 -8.86 9.67 -3.61
C GLY A 118 -10.12 8.80 -3.78
N ALA A 119 -10.10 7.55 -3.30
CA ALA A 119 -11.25 6.65 -3.37
C ALA A 119 -12.48 7.15 -2.59
N LEU A 120 -12.27 7.84 -1.45
CA LEU A 120 -13.36 8.44 -0.67
C LEU A 120 -13.92 9.72 -1.31
N ALA A 121 -13.11 10.43 -2.10
CA ALA A 121 -13.52 11.65 -2.77
C ALA A 121 -14.40 11.38 -4.02
N GLY A 122 -14.36 10.16 -4.58
CA GLY A 122 -15.19 9.73 -5.72
C GLY A 122 -14.37 9.33 -6.93
#